data_AF-A0A7S1RV63-F1
#
_entry.id   AF-A0A7S1RV63-F1
#
_cell.length_a   1.000
_cell.length_b   1.000
_cell.length_c   1.000
_cell.angle_alpha   90.00
_cell.angle_beta   90.00
_cell.angle_gamma   90.00
#
_symmetry.space_group_name_H-M   'P 1'
#
loop_
_entity.id
_entity.type
_entity.pdbx_description
1 polymer ?
#
loop_
_entity_poly.entity_id
_entity_poly.type
_entity_poly.pdbx_seq_one_letter_code
_entity_poly.pdbx_strand_id
1 'polypeptide(L)'
;QLGLQFILWYSILSLNAGVHMPRVLAFPAIAAALLLDEGALAIRKKDIPTPPPPPEWMFNKRNCSCLNWKEAYDLHGAKCGQGLERFADSLWMDKFRIAAYPTDKTAMEYAEKDVCKHMFTRMNFNYAMNTRIAPMHMPDIYPKPHVSLQELSTPQTWCYVRASLTCSMPHGHHVPGTGLSVKLVEPGEDVALRDLPMEKILDLAKTNILDLG
;
A
#
# COMPACT_ATOMS: atom_id res chain seq x y z
N GLN A 1 -8.36 -25.67 -24.55
CA GLN A 1 -7.08 -26.36 -24.82
C GLN A 1 -6.73 -26.19 -26.30
N LEU A 2 -6.17 -25.03 -26.69
CA LEU A 2 -5.62 -24.76 -28.04
C LEU A 2 -5.04 -23.32 -28.06
N GLY A 3 -4.09 -23.01 -27.17
CA GLY A 3 -3.64 -21.61 -27.04
C GLY A 3 -2.34 -21.41 -26.27
N LEU A 4 -1.41 -22.36 -26.33
CA LEU A 4 -0.14 -22.26 -25.59
C LEU A 4 1.12 -22.70 -26.36
N GLN A 5 1.04 -22.90 -27.69
CA GLN A 5 2.19 -23.35 -28.49
C GLN A 5 2.88 -22.28 -29.35
N PHE A 6 2.37 -21.04 -29.41
CA PHE A 6 2.91 -20.06 -30.38
C PHE A 6 4.02 -19.13 -29.85
N ILE A 7 4.35 -19.14 -28.57
CA ILE A 7 5.32 -18.17 -28.00
C ILE A 7 6.75 -18.75 -27.88
N LEU A 8 6.92 -20.07 -27.98
CA LEU A 8 8.23 -20.72 -27.76
C LEU A 8 9.16 -20.79 -28.99
N TRP A 9 8.77 -20.25 -30.13
CA TRP A 9 9.59 -20.30 -31.36
C TRP A 9 10.39 -19.01 -31.66
N TYR A 10 10.15 -17.91 -30.95
CA TYR A 10 10.83 -16.64 -31.24
C TYR A 10 12.15 -16.40 -30.48
N SER A 11 12.58 -17.32 -29.60
CA SER A 11 13.76 -17.12 -28.75
C SER A 11 15.00 -17.94 -29.13
N ILE A 12 15.00 -18.67 -30.25
CA ILE A 12 16.12 -19.55 -30.67
C ILE A 12 16.82 -19.04 -31.96
N LEU A 13 16.69 -17.75 -32.30
CA LEU A 13 17.27 -17.21 -33.55
C LEU A 13 18.03 -15.89 -33.35
N SER A 14 18.74 -15.73 -32.23
CA SER A 14 19.54 -14.51 -31.98
C SER A 14 20.92 -14.76 -31.36
N LEU A 15 21.46 -15.97 -31.47
CA LEU A 15 22.82 -16.30 -31.03
C LEU A 15 23.58 -17.00 -32.14
N ASN A 16 24.13 -16.20 -33.05
CA ASN A 16 25.37 -16.41 -33.83
C ASN A 16 25.29 -15.70 -35.18
N ALA A 17 25.62 -14.41 -35.21
CA ALA A 17 26.21 -13.77 -36.38
C ALA A 17 26.77 -12.40 -35.97
N GLY A 18 28.07 -12.36 -35.67
CA GLY A 18 28.82 -11.12 -35.76
C GLY A 18 28.97 -10.76 -37.23
N VAL A 19 28.13 -9.85 -37.73
CA VAL A 19 28.32 -9.21 -39.04
C VAL A 19 27.85 -7.76 -38.93
N HIS A 20 28.79 -6.85 -39.13
CA HIS A 20 28.52 -5.45 -39.45
C HIS A 20 27.66 -5.39 -40.73
N MET A 21 26.44 -4.85 -40.65
CA MET A 21 25.76 -4.33 -41.84
C MET A 21 24.92 -3.07 -41.54
N PRO A 22 24.79 -2.19 -42.55
CA PRO A 22 24.43 -0.78 -42.37
C PRO A 22 22.91 -0.55 -42.28
N ARG A 23 22.56 0.50 -41.54
CA ARG A 23 21.23 1.12 -41.47
C ARG A 23 20.81 1.69 -42.84
N VAL A 24 20.08 0.94 -43.66
CA VAL A 24 19.34 1.53 -44.80
C VAL A 24 18.08 0.68 -45.09
N LEU A 25 16.91 1.30 -44.92
CA LEU A 25 15.58 0.96 -45.49
C LEU A 25 14.83 -0.27 -44.97
N ALA A 26 13.89 -0.06 -44.05
CA ALA A 26 12.72 -0.93 -43.86
C ALA A 26 11.53 -0.17 -43.23
N PHE A 27 11.02 0.84 -43.92
CA PHE A 27 9.63 1.33 -43.83
C PHE A 27 9.23 1.58 -45.29
N PRO A 28 8.20 0.92 -45.88
CA PRO A 28 6.80 1.02 -45.43
C PRO A 28 5.92 -0.22 -45.78
N ALA A 29 5.34 -0.91 -44.80
CA ALA A 29 4.30 -1.93 -45.10
C ALA A 29 3.19 -2.06 -44.04
N ILE A 30 3.11 -1.15 -43.06
CA ILE A 30 2.11 -1.21 -41.97
C ILE A 30 1.16 0.01 -42.06
N ALA A 31 0.89 0.50 -43.27
CA ALA A 31 -0.08 1.59 -43.48
C ALA A 31 -1.38 1.12 -44.16
N ALA A 32 -1.45 -0.12 -44.65
CA ALA A 32 -2.61 -0.61 -45.40
C ALA A 32 -3.58 -1.50 -44.58
N ALA A 33 -3.24 -1.88 -43.35
CA ALA A 33 -4.09 -2.72 -42.50
C ALA A 33 -5.00 -1.92 -41.53
N LEU A 34 -4.91 -0.59 -41.52
CA LEU A 34 -5.62 0.29 -40.58
C LEU A 34 -6.91 0.93 -41.14
N LEU A 35 -7.35 0.58 -42.36
CA LEU A 35 -8.48 1.27 -43.03
C LEU A 35 -9.71 0.39 -43.30
N LEU A 36 -9.83 -0.81 -42.72
CA LEU A 36 -10.97 -1.71 -42.97
C LEU A 36 -11.77 -2.15 -41.73
N ASP A 37 -11.67 -1.45 -40.59
CA ASP A 37 -12.38 -1.87 -39.37
C ASP A 37 -13.18 -0.76 -38.67
N GLU A 38 -13.69 0.22 -39.43
CA GLU A 38 -14.61 1.26 -38.91
C GLU A 38 -16.10 0.93 -39.18
N GLY A 39 -16.43 -0.25 -39.70
CA GLY A 39 -17.74 -0.52 -40.29
C GLY A 39 -18.76 -1.28 -39.46
N ALA A 40 -18.41 -1.82 -38.29
CA ALA A 40 -19.30 -2.76 -37.61
C ALA A 40 -19.16 -2.73 -36.09
N LEU A 41 -19.79 -1.79 -35.39
CA LEU A 41 -20.19 -1.95 -33.98
C LEU A 41 -21.17 -0.86 -33.51
N ALA A 42 -22.17 -0.52 -34.33
CA ALA A 42 -23.38 0.14 -33.84
C ALA A 42 -24.36 -0.88 -33.23
N ILE A 43 -23.88 -1.73 -32.31
CA ILE A 43 -24.77 -2.56 -31.51
C ILE A 43 -25.40 -1.65 -30.45
N ARG A 44 -26.65 -1.30 -30.70
CA ARG A 44 -27.58 -0.65 -29.77
C ARG A 44 -27.41 -1.28 -28.39
N LYS A 45 -26.72 -0.58 -27.47
CA LYS A 45 -26.68 -0.96 -26.05
C LYS A 45 -28.13 -0.95 -25.59
N LYS A 46 -28.73 -2.14 -25.49
CA LYS A 46 -30.00 -2.34 -24.78
C LYS A 46 -29.79 -1.73 -23.40
N ASP A 47 -30.67 -0.84 -22.99
CA ASP A 47 -30.64 -0.22 -21.68
C ASP A 47 -30.69 -1.33 -20.62
N ILE A 48 -29.52 -1.77 -20.15
CA ILE A 48 -29.41 -2.66 -19.00
C ILE A 48 -29.81 -1.78 -17.83
N PRO A 49 -30.89 -2.11 -17.10
CA PRO A 49 -31.25 -1.38 -15.90
C PRO A 49 -30.03 -1.37 -14.99
N THR A 50 -29.47 -0.18 -14.75
CA THR A 50 -28.39 -0.04 -13.78
C THR A 50 -28.90 -0.57 -12.45
N PRO A 51 -28.17 -1.47 -11.77
CA PRO A 51 -28.57 -1.92 -10.45
C PRO A 51 -28.75 -0.70 -9.56
N PRO A 52 -29.77 -0.70 -8.66
CA PRO A 52 -29.96 0.41 -7.75
C PRO A 52 -28.66 0.66 -6.97
N PRO A 53 -28.30 1.92 -6.71
CA PRO A 53 -27.13 2.21 -5.89
C PRO A 53 -27.27 1.51 -4.53
N PRO A 54 -26.16 1.02 -3.93
CA PRO A 54 -26.24 0.36 -2.64
C PRO A 54 -26.87 1.31 -1.61
N PRO A 55 -27.60 0.78 -0.61
CA PRO A 55 -28.22 1.63 0.40
C PRO A 55 -27.19 2.51 1.11
N GLU A 56 -27.52 3.76 1.39
CA GLU A 56 -26.62 4.75 1.99
C GLU A 56 -26.00 4.29 3.33
N TRP A 57 -26.74 3.50 4.12
CA TRP A 57 -26.26 2.91 5.37
C TRP A 57 -25.20 1.82 5.18
N MET A 58 -25.04 1.28 3.97
CA MET A 58 -23.96 0.34 3.63
C MET A 58 -22.61 1.05 3.56
N PHE A 59 -22.61 2.37 3.33
CA PHE A 59 -21.43 3.24 3.39
C PHE A 59 -21.41 4.08 4.67
N ASN A 60 -21.74 3.47 5.82
CA ASN A 60 -21.59 4.14 7.10
C ASN A 60 -20.09 4.27 7.43
N LYS A 61 -19.44 5.27 6.80
CA LYS A 61 -18.01 5.61 6.87
C LYS A 61 -17.53 5.83 8.30
N ARG A 62 -18.47 6.03 9.23
CA ARG A 62 -18.26 6.17 10.68
C ARG A 62 -17.63 4.94 11.34
N ASN A 63 -17.63 3.78 10.68
CA ASN A 63 -17.02 2.56 11.22
C ASN A 63 -15.57 2.32 10.75
N CYS A 64 -15.03 3.18 9.88
CA CYS A 64 -13.66 3.04 9.33
C CYS A 64 -12.66 4.02 9.93
N SER A 65 -13.00 4.62 11.07
CA SER A 65 -12.08 5.43 11.85
C SER A 65 -10.98 4.56 12.45
N CYS A 66 -9.82 5.17 12.66
CA CYS A 66 -8.71 4.51 13.34
C CYS A 66 -9.14 3.96 14.71
N LEU A 67 -8.78 2.71 14.97
CA LEU A 67 -8.94 2.07 16.26
C LEU A 67 -7.88 2.57 17.24
N ASN A 68 -8.21 2.49 18.53
CA ASN A 68 -7.22 2.69 19.56
C ASN A 68 -6.12 1.61 19.43
N TRP A 69 -4.85 2.02 19.48
CA TRP A 69 -3.71 1.10 19.30
C TRP A 69 -3.71 0.00 20.36
N LYS A 70 -3.92 0.34 21.64
CA LYS A 70 -4.04 -0.62 22.73
C LYS A 70 -5.20 -1.60 22.51
N GLU A 71 -6.35 -1.11 22.05
CA GLU A 71 -7.48 -1.99 21.68
C GLU A 71 -7.08 -2.97 20.56
N ALA A 72 -6.38 -2.51 19.52
CA ALA A 72 -5.97 -3.35 18.41
C ALA A 72 -5.09 -4.54 18.87
N TYR A 73 -4.18 -4.31 19.82
CA TYR A 73 -3.31 -5.34 20.39
C TYR A 73 -4.03 -6.23 21.41
N ASP A 74 -4.72 -5.62 22.38
CA ASP A 74 -5.28 -6.33 23.53
C ASP A 74 -6.57 -7.09 23.18
N LEU A 75 -7.47 -6.46 22.41
CA LEU A 75 -8.80 -7.01 22.13
C LEU A 75 -8.86 -7.75 20.80
N HIS A 76 -8.18 -7.24 19.78
CA HIS A 76 -8.25 -7.81 18.43
C HIS A 76 -7.05 -8.71 18.07
N GLY A 77 -6.10 -8.86 19.00
CA GLY A 77 -5.02 -9.84 18.90
C GLY A 77 -3.96 -9.50 17.86
N ALA A 78 -3.86 -8.24 17.43
CA ALA A 78 -2.74 -7.80 16.58
C ALA A 78 -1.40 -8.14 17.23
N LYS A 79 -0.41 -8.47 16.42
CA LYS A 79 0.99 -8.57 16.85
C LYS A 79 1.81 -7.49 16.17
N CYS A 80 2.70 -6.86 16.92
CA CYS A 80 3.53 -5.80 16.38
C CYS A 80 4.41 -6.37 15.26
N GLY A 81 4.55 -5.62 14.16
CA GLY A 81 5.23 -6.10 12.96
C GLY A 81 4.29 -6.78 11.95
N GLN A 82 3.02 -7.05 12.29
CA GLN A 82 2.03 -7.48 11.31
C GLN A 82 1.58 -6.33 10.41
N GLY A 83 1.50 -5.10 10.92
CA GLY A 83 1.11 -3.92 10.16
C GLY A 83 2.29 -3.22 9.49
N LEU A 84 2.25 -1.88 9.47
CA LEU A 84 3.31 -1.05 8.92
C LEU A 84 4.33 -0.60 9.98
N GLU A 85 4.32 -1.18 11.19
CA GLU A 85 5.28 -0.82 12.25
C GLU A 85 6.72 -1.05 11.78
N ARG A 86 6.96 -2.12 11.02
CA ARG A 86 8.26 -2.51 10.46
C ARG A 86 8.93 -1.47 9.55
N PHE A 87 8.20 -0.43 9.15
CA PHE A 87 8.71 0.66 8.33
C PHE A 87 9.08 1.91 9.15
N ALA A 88 8.84 1.89 10.47
CA ALA A 88 9.19 3.00 11.34
C ALA A 88 10.71 3.29 11.36
N ASP A 89 11.53 2.23 11.39
CA ASP A 89 13.00 2.27 11.51
C ASP A 89 13.74 1.78 10.26
N SER A 90 13.04 1.23 9.25
CA SER A 90 13.65 0.69 8.04
C SER A 90 13.54 1.64 6.84
N LEU A 91 14.68 1.93 6.21
CA LEU A 91 14.75 2.60 4.91
C LEU A 91 14.42 1.65 3.74
N TRP A 92 14.47 0.34 3.97
CA TRP A 92 14.28 -0.68 2.96
C TRP A 92 12.81 -1.10 2.90
N MET A 93 12.12 -0.61 1.87
CA MET A 93 10.74 -0.98 1.59
C MET A 93 10.72 -2.34 0.92
N ASP A 94 10.92 -3.39 1.71
CA ASP A 94 10.92 -4.76 1.22
C ASP A 94 9.51 -5.09 0.68
N LYS A 95 9.38 -5.08 -0.66
CA LYS A 95 8.17 -5.40 -1.44
C LYS A 95 6.83 -4.96 -0.80
N PHE A 96 6.71 -3.71 -0.32
CA PHE A 96 5.47 -3.07 0.18
C PHE A 96 4.37 -4.03 0.67
N ARG A 97 4.72 -4.99 1.53
CA ARG A 97 3.70 -5.79 2.20
C ARG A 97 3.08 -4.87 3.23
N ILE A 98 1.76 -4.67 3.18
CA ILE A 98 1.09 -3.76 4.12
C ILE A 98 0.67 -4.51 5.38
N ALA A 99 0.29 -5.79 5.23
CA ALA A 99 0.00 -6.70 6.33
C ALA A 99 0.82 -7.99 6.20
N ALA A 100 1.14 -8.62 7.34
CA ALA A 100 1.89 -9.87 7.41
C ALA A 100 1.24 -10.86 8.40
N TYR A 101 1.46 -12.15 8.14
CA TYR A 101 1.12 -13.21 9.09
C TYR A 101 1.98 -13.09 10.36
N PRO A 102 1.48 -13.50 11.53
CA PRO A 102 2.26 -13.44 12.77
C PRO A 102 3.47 -14.38 12.75
N THR A 103 3.46 -15.41 11.89
CA THR A 103 4.57 -16.34 11.66
C THR A 103 5.53 -15.87 10.57
N ASP A 104 5.31 -14.70 9.97
CA ASP A 104 6.24 -14.14 9.00
C ASP A 104 7.56 -13.80 9.70
N LYS A 105 8.69 -14.25 9.14
CA LYS A 105 10.00 -14.05 9.76
C LYS A 105 10.29 -12.57 10.04
N THR A 106 9.94 -11.68 9.12
CA THR A 106 10.13 -10.22 9.29
C THR A 106 9.23 -9.68 10.39
N ALA A 107 7.97 -10.13 10.46
CA ALA A 107 7.07 -9.73 11.54
C ALA A 107 7.56 -10.20 12.91
N MET A 108 8.05 -11.45 13.01
CA MET A 108 8.61 -12.01 14.25
C MET A 108 9.89 -11.29 14.69
N GLU A 109 10.83 -11.04 13.76
CA GLU A 109 12.05 -10.27 14.04
C GLU A 109 11.72 -8.85 14.52
N TYR A 110 10.67 -8.24 13.95
CA TYR A 110 10.24 -6.90 14.34
C TYR A 110 9.53 -6.84 15.69
N ALA A 111 8.72 -7.86 16.00
CA ALA A 111 8.00 -7.95 17.27
C ALA A 111 8.94 -7.86 18.49
N GLU A 112 10.20 -8.27 18.34
CA GLU A 112 11.21 -8.22 19.39
C GLU A 112 11.92 -6.87 19.54
N LYS A 113 11.71 -5.92 18.61
CA LYS A 113 12.34 -4.59 18.64
C LYS A 113 11.75 -3.70 19.73
N ASP A 114 12.59 -2.82 20.26
CA ASP A 114 12.21 -1.89 21.33
C ASP A 114 11.04 -0.98 20.95
N VAL A 115 11.00 -0.52 19.69
CA VAL A 115 9.86 0.26 19.18
C VAL A 115 8.53 -0.49 19.28
N CYS A 116 8.52 -1.80 19.06
CA CYS A 116 7.31 -2.59 19.24
C CYS A 116 6.94 -2.74 20.72
N LYS A 117 7.91 -3.10 21.56
CA LYS A 117 7.71 -3.38 22.99
C LYS A 117 7.37 -2.14 23.81
N HIS A 118 7.94 -1.00 23.46
CA HIS A 118 7.91 0.21 24.28
C HIS A 118 7.09 1.34 23.67
N MET A 119 6.84 1.33 22.36
CA MET A 119 6.02 2.35 21.70
C MET A 119 4.68 1.75 21.28
N PHE A 120 4.63 0.99 20.19
CA PHE A 120 3.35 0.64 19.52
C PHE A 120 2.36 -0.09 20.43
N THR A 121 2.82 -1.10 21.17
CA THR A 121 1.96 -1.92 22.05
C THR A 121 1.46 -1.18 23.29
N ARG A 122 2.03 0.00 23.60
CA ARG A 122 1.69 0.79 24.79
C ARG A 122 0.82 2.01 24.48
N MET A 123 0.76 2.45 23.22
CA MET A 123 -0.01 3.63 22.82
C MET A 123 -1.51 3.42 23.10
N ASN A 124 -2.13 4.36 23.81
CA ASN A 124 -3.55 4.30 24.16
C ASN A 124 -4.33 5.48 23.57
N PHE A 125 -4.15 5.70 22.27
CA PHE A 125 -4.90 6.66 21.47
C PHE A 125 -5.24 6.05 20.11
N ASN A 126 -6.02 6.76 19.30
CA ASN A 126 -6.46 6.31 17.98
C ASN A 126 -5.92 7.17 16.82
N TYR A 127 -4.90 8.00 17.06
CA TYR A 127 -4.24 8.78 16.02
C TYR A 127 -3.48 7.89 15.02
N ALA A 128 -3.53 8.29 13.74
CA ALA A 128 -2.77 7.65 12.69
C ALA A 128 -1.26 7.94 12.84
N MET A 129 -0.43 6.94 12.57
CA MET A 129 1.02 7.03 12.68
C MET A 129 1.65 7.25 11.32
N ASN A 130 2.78 7.97 11.28
CA ASN A 130 3.56 8.05 10.05
C ASN A 130 4.11 6.66 9.70
N THR A 131 4.09 6.32 8.42
CA THR A 131 4.74 5.10 7.91
C THR A 131 6.27 5.13 8.03
N ARG A 132 6.87 6.32 8.16
CA ARG A 132 8.31 6.52 8.39
C ARG A 132 8.54 7.39 9.62
N ILE A 133 9.37 6.93 10.55
CA ILE A 133 9.71 7.67 11.79
C ILE A 133 11.14 8.27 11.70
N ALA A 134 11.98 7.90 10.72
CA ALA A 134 13.38 8.35 10.63
C ALA A 134 13.80 8.78 9.19
N PRO A 135 14.96 9.45 8.99
CA PRO A 135 15.06 10.82 8.46
C PRO A 135 15.10 10.93 6.92
N MET A 136 14.78 12.14 6.43
CA MET A 136 14.87 12.59 5.03
C MET A 136 16.28 12.51 4.40
N HIS A 137 17.31 12.12 5.16
CA HIS A 137 18.62 11.82 4.58
C HIS A 137 18.57 10.41 4.02
N MET A 138 18.04 10.30 2.79
CA MET A 138 18.37 9.14 1.97
C MET A 138 19.89 9.21 1.72
N PRO A 139 20.71 8.27 2.23
CA PRO A 139 22.06 8.11 1.69
C PRO A 139 21.93 7.95 0.17
N ASP A 140 22.93 8.36 -0.62
CA ASP A 140 22.94 8.28 -2.09
C ASP A 140 22.82 6.82 -2.57
N ILE A 141 21.63 6.23 -2.43
CA ILE A 141 21.30 4.88 -2.84
C ILE A 141 20.86 4.99 -4.30
N TYR A 142 21.65 4.41 -5.18
CA TYR A 142 21.36 4.29 -6.60
C TYR A 142 20.78 2.90 -6.90
N PRO A 143 19.73 2.78 -7.74
CA PRO A 143 18.99 3.88 -8.38
C PRO A 143 18.11 4.63 -7.39
N LYS A 144 18.04 5.96 -7.55
CA LYS A 144 17.11 6.80 -6.77
C LYS A 144 15.70 6.27 -7.01
N PRO A 145 14.92 5.96 -5.96
CA PRO A 145 13.58 5.47 -6.14
C PRO A 145 12.75 6.53 -6.88
N HIS A 146 11.93 6.10 -7.84
CA HIS A 146 11.12 6.98 -8.71
C HIS A 146 9.99 7.74 -7.97
N VAL A 147 9.97 7.72 -6.64
CA VAL A 147 9.02 8.48 -5.83
C VAL A 147 9.38 9.95 -5.88
N SER A 148 8.40 10.79 -6.19
CA SER A 148 8.61 12.23 -6.22
C SER A 148 9.02 12.75 -4.83
N LEU A 149 9.81 13.82 -4.78
CA LEU A 149 10.10 14.56 -3.54
C LEU A 149 8.82 14.95 -2.80
N GLN A 150 7.73 15.18 -3.54
CA GLN A 150 6.43 15.52 -2.99
C GLN A 150 5.78 14.34 -2.24
N GLU A 151 5.81 13.14 -2.82
CA GLU A 151 5.34 11.91 -2.16
C GLU A 151 6.22 11.54 -0.95
N LEU A 152 7.51 11.85 -1.00
CA LEU A 152 8.40 11.70 0.16
C LEU A 152 8.14 12.77 1.24
N SER A 153 7.71 13.97 0.85
CA SER A 153 7.41 15.09 1.77
C SER A 153 6.09 14.94 2.51
N THR A 154 5.20 14.07 2.04
CA THR A 154 3.92 13.78 2.69
C THR A 154 3.91 12.31 3.12
N PRO A 155 4.56 11.96 4.26
CA PRO A 155 4.60 10.58 4.69
C PRO A 155 3.18 10.04 4.75
N GLN A 156 2.94 8.88 4.15
CA GLN A 156 1.64 8.24 4.32
C GLN A 156 1.44 7.97 5.80
N THR A 157 0.24 8.26 6.29
CA THR A 157 -0.18 7.95 7.65
C THR A 157 -1.01 6.69 7.63
N TRP A 158 -1.02 5.94 8.72
CA TRP A 158 -1.71 4.65 8.77
C TRP A 158 -2.20 4.33 10.18
N CYS A 159 -3.19 3.44 10.25
CA CYS A 159 -3.70 2.92 11.52
C CYS A 159 -4.36 1.56 11.33
N TYR A 160 -4.73 0.92 12.45
CA TYR A 160 -5.62 -0.23 12.44
C TYR A 160 -7.08 0.20 12.37
N VAL A 161 -7.89 -0.54 11.62
CA VAL A 161 -9.35 -0.42 11.56
C VAL A 161 -10.00 -1.79 11.68
N ARG A 162 -11.30 -1.85 11.98
CA ARG A 162 -12.02 -3.13 11.96
C ARG A 162 -12.03 -3.71 10.55
N ALA A 163 -11.76 -5.00 10.43
CA ALA A 163 -11.85 -5.70 9.16
C ALA A 163 -13.30 -5.68 8.67
N SER A 164 -13.53 -4.97 7.58
CA SER A 164 -14.80 -4.98 6.87
C SER A 164 -14.51 -4.66 5.42
N LEU A 165 -15.35 -5.17 4.51
CA LEU A 165 -15.16 -4.93 3.07
C LEU A 165 -15.08 -3.43 2.74
N THR A 166 -15.82 -2.60 3.50
CA THR A 166 -15.86 -1.14 3.33
C THR A 166 -14.62 -0.42 3.86
N CYS A 167 -14.02 -0.90 4.95
CA CYS A 167 -12.83 -0.25 5.52
C CYS A 167 -11.52 -0.82 4.96
N SER A 168 -11.55 -2.05 4.44
CA SER A 168 -10.40 -2.68 3.80
C SER A 168 -10.21 -2.24 2.35
N MET A 169 -11.19 -1.60 1.71
CA MET A 169 -11.08 -1.19 0.30
C MET A 169 -11.29 0.32 0.15
N PRO A 170 -10.56 0.99 -0.78
CA PRO A 170 -9.52 0.47 -1.65
C PRO A 170 -8.10 0.49 -1.03
N HIS A 171 -7.92 1.09 0.15
CA HIS A 171 -6.61 1.40 0.73
C HIS A 171 -6.28 0.62 2.00
N GLY A 172 -7.08 -0.41 2.30
CA GLY A 172 -6.88 -1.25 3.46
C GLY A 172 -6.35 -2.64 3.11
N HIS A 173 -5.70 -3.28 4.06
CA HIS A 173 -5.21 -4.65 3.91
C HIS A 173 -5.54 -5.44 5.17
N HIS A 174 -6.23 -6.55 4.99
CA HIS A 174 -6.59 -7.45 6.09
C HIS A 174 -5.35 -7.97 6.80
N VAL A 175 -5.37 -7.95 8.13
CA VAL A 175 -4.29 -8.45 8.98
C VAL A 175 -4.55 -9.92 9.31
N PRO A 176 -3.77 -10.86 8.76
CA PRO A 176 -4.07 -12.28 8.89
C PRO A 176 -4.14 -12.76 10.34
N GLY A 177 -5.16 -13.57 10.64
CA GLY A 177 -5.39 -14.13 11.98
C GLY A 177 -6.06 -13.18 12.96
N THR A 178 -6.55 -12.02 12.50
CA THR A 178 -7.19 -11.01 13.35
C THR A 178 -8.50 -10.51 12.74
N GLY A 179 -9.28 -9.75 13.52
CA GLY A 179 -10.44 -9.00 13.04
C GLY A 179 -10.11 -7.62 12.49
N LEU A 180 -8.86 -7.37 12.06
CA LEU A 180 -8.37 -6.03 11.71
C LEU A 180 -7.99 -5.87 10.24
N SER A 181 -7.87 -4.62 9.83
CA SER A 181 -7.16 -4.21 8.62
C SER A 181 -6.23 -3.05 8.93
N VAL A 182 -5.11 -2.98 8.22
CA VAL A 182 -4.28 -1.78 8.14
C VAL A 182 -4.90 -0.87 7.10
N LYS A 183 -5.11 0.40 7.42
CA LYS A 183 -5.61 1.41 6.49
C LYS A 183 -4.56 2.50 6.30
N LEU A 184 -4.27 2.84 5.05
CA LEU A 184 -3.58 4.09 4.73
C LEU A 184 -4.59 5.24 4.81
N VAL A 185 -4.26 6.27 5.59
CA VAL A 185 -5.15 7.38 5.91
C VAL A 185 -4.83 8.54 4.99
N GLU A 186 -5.86 9.05 4.30
CA GLU A 186 -5.74 10.25 3.47
C GLU A 186 -5.65 11.52 4.34
N PRO A 187 -5.00 12.59 3.85
CA PRO A 187 -4.94 13.86 4.57
C PRO A 187 -6.34 14.37 4.97
N GLY A 188 -6.55 14.58 6.27
CA GLY A 188 -7.82 15.06 6.83
C GLY A 188 -8.89 14.00 7.07
N GLU A 189 -8.65 12.73 6.73
CA GLU A 189 -9.61 11.64 6.98
C GLU A 189 -9.65 11.22 8.45
N ASP A 190 -8.49 10.91 9.02
CA ASP A 190 -8.29 10.66 10.45
C ASP A 190 -7.13 11.54 10.94
N VAL A 191 -7.16 11.92 12.22
CA VAL A 191 -6.12 12.79 12.79
C VAL A 191 -4.81 12.00 12.93
N ALA A 192 -3.77 12.44 12.23
CA ALA A 192 -2.44 11.86 12.40
C ALA A 192 -1.71 12.49 13.59
N LEU A 193 -0.85 11.70 14.24
CA LEU A 193 -0.06 12.15 15.39
C LEU A 193 0.82 13.36 15.03
N ARG A 194 1.37 13.38 13.80
CA ARG A 194 2.22 14.47 13.30
C ARG A 194 1.50 15.79 13.02
N ASP A 195 0.18 15.74 12.88
CA ASP A 195 -0.63 16.92 12.59
C ASP A 195 -1.12 17.59 13.89
N LEU A 196 -0.80 16.99 15.05
CA LEU A 196 -1.13 17.56 16.35
C LEU A 196 -0.17 18.72 16.70
N PRO A 197 -0.69 19.75 17.38
CA PRO A 197 0.18 20.78 17.96
C PRO A 197 1.10 20.16 19.01
N MET A 198 2.31 20.71 19.15
CA MET A 198 3.36 20.16 20.01
C MET A 198 2.89 20.00 21.46
N GLU A 199 2.11 20.95 21.98
CA GLU A 199 1.55 20.93 23.34
C GLU A 199 0.72 19.65 23.56
N LYS A 200 -0.08 19.28 22.55
CA LYS A 200 -0.90 18.07 22.62
C LYS A 200 -0.06 16.80 22.50
N ILE A 201 1.01 16.81 21.71
CA ILE A 201 1.96 15.68 21.65
C ILE A 201 2.63 15.47 23.01
N LEU A 202 3.05 16.54 23.69
CA LEU A 202 3.64 16.46 25.03
C LEU A 202 2.64 15.94 26.07
N ASP A 203 1.38 16.34 25.98
CA ASP A 203 0.34 15.83 26.87
C ASP A 203 0.02 14.35 26.60
N LEU A 204 0.05 13.93 25.33
CA LEU A 204 -0.03 12.51 24.97
C LEU A 204 1.14 11.72 25.52
N ALA A 205 2.36 12.26 25.44
CA ALA A 205 3.54 11.58 25.96
C ALA A 205 3.47 11.35 27.48
N LYS A 206 3.02 12.36 28.23
CA LYS A 206 2.79 12.25 29.69
C LYS A 206 1.72 11.20 30.04
N THR A 207 0.64 11.15 29.27
CA THR A 207 -0.53 10.30 29.57
C THR A 207 -0.41 8.87 29.06
N ASN A 208 0.29 8.65 27.95
CA ASN A 208 0.37 7.36 27.25
C ASN A 208 1.71 6.65 27.43
N ILE A 209 2.62 7.22 28.23
CA ILE A 209 3.99 6.70 28.42
C ILE A 209 4.68 6.47 27.05
N LEU A 210 4.49 7.42 26.13
CA LEU A 210 5.28 7.42 24.89
C LEU A 210 6.70 7.79 25.26
N ASP A 211 7.62 6.87 25.02
CA ASP A 211 9.04 7.16 25.02
C ASP A 211 9.38 7.83 23.68
N LEU A 212 9.59 9.15 23.70
CA LEU A 212 9.85 9.93 22.48
C LEU A 212 11.31 9.86 22.01
N GLY A 213 12.15 9.07 22.70
CA GLY A 213 13.59 8.99 22.43
C GLY A 213 14.38 10.04 23.20
#